data_AF-A0AA41BLA0-F1
#
_entry.id   AF-A0AA41BLA0-F1
#
_cell.length_a   1.000
_cell.length_b   1.000
_cell.length_c   1.000
_cell.angle_alpha   90.00
_cell.angle_beta   90.00
_cell.angle_gamma   90.00
#
_symmetry.space_group_name_H-M   'P 1'
#
loop_
_entity.id
_entity.type
_entity.pdbx_description
1 polymer ?
#
loop_
_entity_poly.entity_id
_entity_poly.type
_entity_poly.pdbx_seq_one_letter_code
_entity_poly.pdbx_strand_id
1 'polypeptide(L)'
;EYTVPEVSQSLIITRLEGRTPVPAREQLEAFASHQTSMAIYLSVQRIHRVAERLIAGGYPATTPVAVIYKATWPESQTVSGTLADISDKVCDAGIRKTALILVGNFLCKEYHYSRLYAADFSHEYRKA
;
A
#
# COMPACT_ATOMS: atom_id res chain seq x y z
N GLU A 1 10.58 -2.25 -3.47
CA GLU A 1 10.76 -0.90 -2.89
C GLU A 1 9.40 -0.23 -2.77
N TYR A 2 9.19 0.67 -1.79
CA TYR A 2 7.90 1.35 -1.60
C TYR A 2 7.82 2.70 -2.34
N THR A 3 8.96 3.32 -2.61
CA THR A 3 9.05 4.57 -3.35
C THR A 3 9.64 4.26 -4.72
N VAL A 4 8.91 4.59 -5.77
CA VAL A 4 9.28 4.36 -7.17
C VAL A 4 9.21 5.71 -7.88
N PRO A 5 10.27 6.18 -8.56
CA PRO A 5 10.25 7.39 -9.39
C PRO A 5 9.00 7.46 -10.27
N GLU A 6 8.43 8.66 -10.42
CA GLU A 6 7.23 8.92 -11.24
C GLU A 6 5.93 8.25 -10.75
N VAL A 7 6.00 7.33 -9.78
CA VAL A 7 4.86 6.61 -9.21
C VAL A 7 4.56 7.05 -7.78
N SER A 8 5.56 7.05 -6.90
CA SER A 8 5.40 7.40 -5.48
C SER A 8 6.76 7.71 -4.84
N GLN A 9 6.87 8.84 -4.15
CA GLN A 9 8.09 9.26 -3.44
C GLN A 9 7.90 9.30 -1.92
N SER A 10 6.80 8.75 -1.42
CA SER A 10 6.48 8.72 0.00
C SER A 10 5.87 7.38 0.39
N LEU A 11 5.98 7.06 1.67
CA LEU A 11 5.33 5.90 2.27
C LEU A 11 4.59 6.38 3.52
N ILE A 12 3.29 6.11 3.57
CA ILE A 12 2.48 6.31 4.76
C ILE A 12 2.35 4.97 5.48
N ILE A 13 2.71 4.94 6.76
CA ILE A 13 2.53 3.78 7.64
C ILE A 13 1.46 4.14 8.64
N THR A 14 0.33 3.43 8.62
CA THR A 14 -0.83 3.78 9.43
C THR A 14 -1.68 2.55 9.79
N ARG A 15 -2.84 2.78 10.42
CA ARG A 15 -3.87 1.78 10.71
C ARG A 15 -5.25 2.41 10.51
N LEU A 16 -6.25 1.58 10.23
CA LEU A 16 -7.63 1.98 10.37
C LEU A 16 -7.97 2.17 11.86
N GLU A 17 -8.81 3.16 12.15
CA GLU A 17 -9.39 3.35 13.48
C GLU A 17 -10.18 2.12 13.93
N GLY A 18 -10.14 1.86 15.24
CA GLY A 18 -10.82 0.73 15.86
C GLY A 18 -11.73 1.19 16.99
N ARG A 19 -11.67 0.49 18.12
CA ARG A 19 -12.21 1.01 19.38
C ARG A 19 -11.40 2.20 19.88
N THR A 20 -10.10 2.21 19.58
CA THR A 20 -9.21 3.33 19.78
C THR A 20 -9.26 4.23 18.55
N PRO A 21 -9.72 5.48 18.69
CA PRO A 21 -9.74 6.42 17.58
C PRO A 21 -8.31 6.74 17.10
N VAL A 22 -8.21 7.39 15.95
CA VAL A 22 -7.01 8.08 15.48
C VAL A 22 -7.28 9.59 15.50
N PRO A 23 -6.24 10.44 15.56
CA PRO A 23 -6.41 11.87 15.39
C PRO A 23 -7.16 12.19 14.08
N ALA A 24 -7.94 13.27 14.05
CA ALA A 24 -8.79 13.59 12.89
C ALA A 24 -8.00 13.74 11.57
N ARG A 25 -6.76 14.24 11.64
CA ARG A 25 -5.86 14.39 10.48
C ARG A 25 -5.21 13.07 10.03
N GLU A 26 -5.33 12.03 10.83
CA GLU A 26 -4.76 10.70 10.58
C GLU A 26 -5.84 9.67 10.22
N GLN A 27 -7.04 10.15 9.88
CA GLN A 27 -8.06 9.31 9.26
C GLN A 27 -7.55 8.77 7.92
N LEU A 28 -7.96 7.56 7.58
CA LEU A 28 -7.40 6.83 6.44
C LEU A 28 -7.67 7.55 5.11
N GLU A 29 -8.82 8.20 4.99
CA GLU A 29 -9.24 9.01 3.85
C GLU A 29 -8.34 10.23 3.64
N ALA A 30 -7.89 10.86 4.74
CA ALA A 30 -7.00 12.02 4.66
C ALA A 30 -5.62 11.63 4.11
N PHE A 31 -5.15 10.42 4.41
CA PHE A 31 -3.93 9.91 3.81
C PHE A 31 -4.14 9.46 2.36
N ALA A 32 -5.32 8.92 2.04
CA ALA A 32 -5.65 8.46 0.71
C ALA A 32 -5.65 9.57 -0.35
N SER A 33 -5.92 10.82 0.03
CA SER A 33 -5.89 11.95 -0.91
C SER A 33 -4.51 12.19 -1.52
N HIS A 34 -3.44 11.70 -0.90
CA HIS A 34 -2.08 11.78 -1.44
C HIS A 34 -1.78 10.74 -2.53
N GLN A 35 -2.58 9.66 -2.59
CA GLN A 35 -2.42 8.56 -3.56
C GLN A 35 -0.99 7.98 -3.67
N THR A 36 -0.21 8.08 -2.59
CA THR A 36 1.19 7.61 -2.51
C THR A 36 1.25 6.12 -2.15
N SER A 37 2.36 5.61 -1.65
CA SER A 37 2.43 4.23 -1.18
C SER A 37 1.91 4.14 0.25
N MET A 38 1.13 3.12 0.58
CA MET A 38 0.59 2.95 1.92
C MET A 38 0.81 1.53 2.45
N ALA A 39 1.26 1.45 3.70
CA ALA A 39 1.35 0.24 4.48
C ALA A 39 0.43 0.34 5.70
N ILE A 40 -0.61 -0.49 5.73
CA ILE A 40 -1.68 -0.44 6.75
C ILE A 40 -1.58 -1.66 7.64
N TYR A 41 -1.42 -1.40 8.93
CA TYR A 41 -1.28 -2.40 9.98
C TYR A 41 -2.60 -2.58 10.76
N LEU A 42 -2.72 -3.71 11.47
CA LEU A 42 -3.80 -3.97 12.44
C LEU A 42 -5.24 -3.85 11.91
N SER A 43 -5.42 -3.95 10.58
CA SER A 43 -6.67 -3.57 9.92
C SER A 43 -7.28 -4.65 9.02
N VAL A 44 -6.63 -5.80 8.83
CA VAL A 44 -7.06 -6.84 7.87
C VAL A 44 -8.44 -7.44 8.19
N GLN A 45 -8.80 -7.54 9.47
CA GLN A 45 -10.14 -7.96 9.91
C GLN A 45 -11.27 -7.01 9.47
N ARG A 46 -10.91 -5.80 9.03
CA ARG A 46 -11.81 -4.78 8.49
C ARG A 46 -11.40 -4.36 7.07
N ILE A 47 -10.87 -5.29 6.28
CA ILE A 47 -10.37 -5.02 4.93
C ILE A 47 -11.43 -4.33 4.03
N HIS A 48 -12.71 -4.70 4.13
CA HIS A 48 -13.80 -4.02 3.42
C HIS A 48 -13.85 -2.51 3.72
N ARG A 49 -13.75 -2.14 5.01
CA ARG A 49 -13.76 -0.74 5.45
C ARG A 49 -12.46 -0.04 5.09
N VAL A 50 -11.33 -0.74 5.10
CA VAL A 50 -10.06 -0.19 4.58
C VAL A 50 -10.25 0.21 3.11
N ALA A 51 -10.75 -0.69 2.27
CA ALA A 51 -10.97 -0.42 0.86
C ALA A 51 -11.96 0.74 0.63
N GLU A 52 -13.09 0.72 1.31
CA GLU A 52 -14.11 1.79 1.25
C GLU A 52 -13.52 3.17 1.55
N ARG A 53 -12.75 3.28 2.64
CA ARG A 53 -12.17 4.55 3.11
C ARG A 53 -11.09 5.04 2.17
N LEU A 54 -10.25 4.14 1.66
CA LEU A 54 -9.22 4.51 0.69
C LEU A 54 -9.83 5.01 -0.63
N ILE A 55 -10.90 4.36 -1.11
CA ILE A 55 -11.63 4.81 -2.30
C ILE A 55 -12.29 6.17 -2.04
N ALA A 56 -12.98 6.32 -0.91
CA ALA A 56 -13.63 7.59 -0.53
C ALA A 56 -12.64 8.74 -0.39
N GLY A 57 -11.41 8.46 0.07
CA GLY A 57 -10.35 9.45 0.19
C GLY A 57 -9.59 9.75 -1.11
N GLY A 58 -9.85 9.03 -2.20
CA GLY A 58 -9.39 9.39 -3.54
C GLY A 58 -8.56 8.35 -4.30
N TYR A 59 -8.27 7.18 -3.72
CA TYR A 59 -7.67 6.11 -4.53
C TYR A 59 -8.68 5.56 -5.55
N PRO A 60 -8.26 5.33 -6.82
CA PRO A 60 -9.06 4.56 -7.76
C PRO A 60 -9.40 3.16 -7.25
N ALA A 61 -10.60 2.66 -7.55
CA ALA A 61 -10.97 1.28 -7.21
C ALA A 61 -10.03 0.24 -7.86
N THR A 62 -9.37 0.60 -8.96
CA THR A 62 -8.36 -0.21 -9.65
C THR A 62 -6.98 -0.17 -8.99
N THR A 63 -6.76 0.64 -7.95
CA THR A 63 -5.45 0.74 -7.29
C THR A 63 -5.02 -0.64 -6.78
N PRO A 64 -3.78 -1.07 -7.09
CA PRO A 64 -3.26 -2.36 -6.64
C PRO A 64 -3.18 -2.47 -5.12
N VAL A 65 -3.48 -3.67 -4.61
CA VAL A 65 -3.36 -4.03 -3.20
C VAL A 65 -2.70 -5.40 -3.07
N ALA A 66 -1.80 -5.53 -2.11
CA ALA A 66 -1.26 -6.81 -1.68
C ALA A 66 -1.44 -6.97 -0.17
N VAL A 67 -2.03 -8.09 0.26
CA VAL A 67 -2.18 -8.47 1.65
C VAL A 67 -1.24 -9.62 1.96
N ILE A 68 -0.27 -9.39 2.82
CA ILE A 68 0.77 -10.36 3.18
C ILE A 68 0.48 -10.88 4.59
N TYR A 69 -0.05 -12.09 4.67
CA TYR A 69 -0.30 -12.81 5.91
C TYR A 69 0.98 -13.46 6.42
N LYS A 70 1.31 -13.26 7.70
CA LYS A 70 2.50 -13.82 8.37
C LYS A 70 3.77 -13.71 7.53
N ALA A 71 4.06 -12.51 7.04
CA ALA A 71 5.26 -12.26 6.23
C ALA A 71 6.50 -12.91 6.87
N THR A 72 7.29 -13.62 6.06
CA THR A 72 8.51 -14.38 6.42
C THR A 72 8.33 -15.69 7.19
N TRP A 73 7.10 -16.06 7.58
CA TRP A 73 6.83 -17.33 8.25
C TRP A 73 6.67 -18.46 7.22
N PRO A 74 6.82 -19.74 7.62
CA PRO A 74 6.54 -20.87 6.74
C PRO A 74 5.12 -20.87 6.14
N GLU A 75 4.15 -20.35 6.88
CA GLU A 75 2.74 -20.23 6.46
C GLU A 75 2.43 -18.89 5.77
N SER A 76 3.46 -18.14 5.39
CA SER A 76 3.28 -16.85 4.72
C SER A 76 2.44 -17.00 3.46
N GLN A 77 1.45 -16.13 3.30
CA GLN A 77 0.59 -16.11 2.11
C GLN A 77 0.41 -14.67 1.64
N THR A 78 0.54 -14.45 0.34
CA THR A 78 0.25 -13.16 -0.29
C THR A 78 -1.03 -13.27 -1.11
N VAL A 79 -1.97 -12.36 -0.85
CA VAL A 79 -3.19 -12.18 -1.64
C VAL A 79 -3.10 -10.85 -2.36
N SER A 80 -3.18 -10.88 -3.69
CA SER A 80 -3.08 -9.66 -4.53
C SER A 80 -4.38 -9.38 -5.25
N GLY A 81 -4.68 -8.10 -5.42
CA GLY A 81 -5.89 -7.62 -6.08
C GLY A 81 -5.87 -6.12 -6.25
N THR A 82 -7.06 -5.54 -6.27
CA THR A 82 -7.30 -4.10 -6.33
C THR A 82 -8.19 -3.68 -5.18
N LEU A 83 -8.34 -2.38 -4.93
CA LEU A 83 -9.29 -1.90 -3.92
C LEU A 83 -10.72 -2.38 -4.18
N ALA A 84 -11.08 -2.68 -5.44
CA ALA A 84 -12.39 -3.21 -5.82
C ALA A 84 -12.63 -4.66 -5.35
N ASP A 85 -11.60 -5.52 -5.30
CA ASP A 85 -11.78 -6.97 -5.11
C ASP A 85 -10.98 -7.58 -3.96
N ILE A 86 -10.08 -6.82 -3.32
CA ILE A 86 -9.17 -7.38 -2.31
C ILE A 86 -9.90 -7.89 -1.08
N SER A 87 -11.03 -7.28 -0.73
CA SER A 87 -11.82 -7.70 0.44
C SER A 87 -12.28 -9.14 0.28
N ASP A 88 -12.87 -9.48 -0.86
CA ASP A 88 -13.41 -10.81 -1.13
C ASP A 88 -12.29 -11.85 -1.17
N LYS A 89 -11.19 -11.53 -1.87
CA LYS A 89 -10.03 -12.42 -1.96
C LYS A 89 -9.39 -12.73 -0.61
N VAL A 90 -9.33 -11.74 0.29
CA VAL A 90 -8.79 -11.90 1.65
C VAL A 90 -9.74 -12.74 2.52
N CYS A 91 -11.05 -12.55 2.35
CA CYS A 91 -12.08 -13.35 2.99
C CYS A 91 -12.01 -14.83 2.55
N ASP A 92 -11.90 -15.09 1.25
CA ASP A 92 -11.77 -16.43 0.68
C ASP A 92 -10.50 -17.14 1.14
N ALA A 93 -9.41 -16.39 1.31
CA ALA A 93 -8.15 -16.88 1.86
C ALA A 93 -8.20 -17.14 3.38
N GLY A 94 -9.28 -16.79 4.08
CA GLY A 94 -9.42 -17.00 5.52
C GLY A 94 -8.50 -16.12 6.39
N ILE A 95 -7.93 -15.05 5.83
CA ILE A 95 -6.97 -14.19 6.52
C ILE A 95 -7.72 -13.18 7.40
N ARG A 96 -7.63 -13.36 8.73
CA ARG A 96 -8.35 -12.51 9.71
C ARG A 96 -7.47 -11.69 10.65
N LYS A 97 -6.17 -11.97 10.69
CA LYS A 97 -5.20 -11.31 11.60
C LYS A 97 -3.78 -11.45 11.08
N THR A 98 -2.84 -10.71 11.67
CA THR A 98 -1.41 -10.86 11.39
C THR A 98 -1.10 -10.73 9.89
N ALA A 99 -1.63 -9.68 9.28
CA ALA A 99 -1.37 -9.37 7.89
C ALA A 99 -1.04 -7.90 7.70
N LEU A 100 -0.14 -7.64 6.74
CA LEU A 100 0.20 -6.32 6.26
C LEU A 100 -0.60 -6.03 4.99
N ILE A 101 -1.28 -4.89 4.93
CA ILE A 101 -1.99 -4.44 3.73
C ILE A 101 -1.12 -3.38 3.05
N LEU A 102 -0.70 -3.64 1.84
CA LEU A 102 0.07 -2.73 1.00
C LEU A 102 -0.83 -2.21 -0.11
N VAL A 103 -0.89 -0.89 -0.28
CA VAL A 103 -1.75 -0.22 -1.26
C VAL A 103 -0.93 0.77 -2.07
N GLY A 104 -1.08 0.74 -3.39
CA GLY A 104 -0.53 1.76 -4.27
C GLY A 104 0.09 1.20 -5.55
N ASN A 105 0.33 2.09 -6.49
CA ASN A 105 0.84 1.75 -7.83
C ASN A 105 2.28 1.22 -7.81
N PHE A 106 3.01 1.37 -6.70
CA PHE A 106 4.34 0.76 -6.55
C PHE A 106 4.33 -0.78 -6.61
N LEU A 107 3.15 -1.40 -6.48
CA LEU A 107 2.95 -2.84 -6.67
C LEU A 107 2.83 -3.26 -8.15
N CYS A 108 2.71 -2.30 -9.08
CA CYS A 108 2.75 -2.57 -10.51
C CYS A 108 4.15 -3.04 -10.96
N LYS A 109 4.21 -3.72 -12.11
CA LYS A 109 5.46 -4.25 -12.68
C LYS A 109 6.32 -3.19 -13.39
N GLU A 110 5.81 -1.97 -13.58
CA GLU A 110 6.56 -0.89 -14.22
C GLU A 110 7.61 -0.35 -13.24
N TYR A 111 8.85 -0.74 -13.51
CA TYR A 111 10.02 -0.32 -12.75
C TYR A 111 10.62 0.93 -13.40
N HIS A 112 10.51 2.06 -12.71
CA HIS A 112 11.26 3.27 -13.05
C HIS A 112 12.52 3.30 -12.18
N TYR A 113 13.69 3.00 -12.76
CA TYR A 113 14.94 3.15 -12.01
C TYR A 113 15.18 4.62 -11.68
N SER A 114 15.61 4.89 -10.45
CA SER A 114 15.98 6.26 -10.07
C SER A 114 17.08 6.77 -10.98
N ARG A 115 16.87 7.96 -11.56
CA ARG A 115 17.89 8.60 -12.41
C ARG A 115 19.19 8.87 -11.66
N LEU A 116 19.16 8.97 -10.33
CA LEU A 116 20.37 9.03 -9.50
C LEU A 116 21.38 7.91 -9.78
N TYR A 117 20.89 6.73 -10.17
CA TYR A 117 21.75 5.59 -10.50
C TYR A 117 21.90 5.35 -12.01
N ALA A 118 21.13 6.05 -12.84
CA ALA A 118 21.14 5.87 -14.28
C ALA A 118 22.48 6.32 -14.87
N ALA A 119 23.11 5.46 -15.68
CA ALA A 119 24.46 5.68 -16.20
C ALA A 119 24.58 6.96 -17.06
N ASP A 120 23.47 7.38 -17.68
CA ASP A 120 23.33 8.59 -18.49
C ASP A 120 23.03 9.86 -17.66
N PHE A 121 22.96 9.75 -16.33
CA PHE A 121 22.69 10.88 -15.44
C PHE A 121 23.96 11.34 -14.73
N SER A 122 24.31 12.60 -14.97
CA SER A 122 25.43 13.26 -14.29
C SER A 122 25.04 13.63 -12.85
N HIS A 123 25.87 13.26 -11.89
CA HIS A 123 25.77 13.69 -10.50
C HIS A 123 27.15 14.14 -9.99
N GLU A 124 27.21 14.69 -8.78
CA GLU A 124 28.40 15.36 -8.23
C GLU A 124 29.71 14.57 -8.39
N TYR A 125 29.63 13.23 -8.30
CA TYR A 125 30.77 12.32 -8.40
C TYR A 125 30.89 11.53 -9.71
N ARG A 126 30.00 11.75 -10.70
CA ARG A 126 30.03 11.04 -12.00
C ARG A 126 29.46 11.91 -13.11
N LYS A 127 30.23 12.15 -14.16
CA LYS A 127 29.70 12.68 -15.43
C LYS A 127 29.22 11.53 -16.31
N ALA A 128 28.08 11.75 -16.95
CA ALA A 128 27.53 10.90 -18.00
C ALA A 128 28.36 10.98 -19.28
#